data_AF-A0A6L3XCK0-F1
#
_entry.id   AF-A0A6L3XCK0-F1
#
_cell.length_a   1.000
_cell.length_b   1.000
_cell.length_c   1.000
_cell.angle_alpha   90.00
_cell.angle_beta   90.00
_cell.angle_gamma   90.00
#
_symmetry.space_group_name_H-M   'P 1'
#
loop_
_entity.id
_entity.type
_entity.pdbx_description
1 polymer ?
#
loop_
_entity_poly.entity_id
_entity_poly.type
_entity_poly.pdbx_seq_one_letter_code
_entity_poly.pdbx_strand_id
1 'polypeptide(L)' 'MPRISDIQAAFIAAIELNPKGYRYLRTDSFIEKLRGFNWHFTRADANAWIERNQPGFADKTTDGSDNRYWILRNMG' A
#
# COMPACT_ATOMS: atom_id res chain seq x y z
N MET A 1 6.43 14.75 15.36
CA MET A 1 7.20 13.48 15.38
C MET A 1 6.40 12.43 14.62
N PRO A 2 7.01 11.72 13.67
CA PRO A 2 6.35 10.62 12.97
C PRO A 2 6.00 9.52 13.95
N ARG A 3 4.74 9.06 13.96
CA ARG A 3 4.29 7.92 14.78
C ARG A 3 4.14 6.70 13.90
N ILE A 4 4.38 5.51 14.46
CA ILE A 4 4.15 4.24 13.75
C ILE A 4 2.70 4.13 13.26
N SER A 5 1.74 4.67 14.03
CA SER A 5 0.33 4.79 13.65
C SER A 5 0.11 5.56 12.35
N ASP A 6 0.99 6.50 12.01
CA ASP A 6 0.86 7.32 10.80
C ASP A 6 1.11 6.49 9.54
N ILE A 7 1.94 5.44 9.63
CA ILE A 7 2.18 4.52 8.52
C ILE A 7 0.90 3.75 8.18
N GLN A 8 0.16 3.28 9.21
CA GLN A 8 -1.11 2.62 9.02
C GLN A 8 -2.19 3.59 8.50
N ALA A 9 -2.22 4.84 9.00
CA ALA A 9 -3.12 5.87 8.49
C ALA A 9 -2.85 6.19 7.01
N ALA A 10 -1.57 6.31 6.63
CA ALA A 10 -1.15 6.50 5.25
C ALA A 10 -1.58 5.34 4.34
N PHE A 11 -1.46 4.10 4.82
CA PHE A 11 -1.90 2.92 4.08
C PHE A 11 -3.41 2.95 3.82
N ILE A 12 -4.22 3.19 4.86
CA ILE A 12 -5.69 3.27 4.73
C ILE A 12 -6.08 4.38 3.75
N ALA A 13 -5.43 5.55 3.84
CA ALA A 13 -5.67 6.68 2.94
C ALA A 13 -5.23 6.45 1.49
N ALA A 14 -4.39 5.44 1.23
CA ALA A 14 -3.95 5.06 -0.11
C ALA A 14 -4.85 3.98 -0.76
N ILE A 15 -5.79 3.40 -0.02
CA ILE A 15 -6.72 2.39 -0.54
C ILE A 15 -7.79 3.06 -1.40
N GLU A 16 -7.94 2.57 -2.62
CA GLU A 16 -8.98 2.96 -3.58
C GLU A 16 -9.92 1.78 -3.85
N LEU A 17 -11.10 2.07 -4.42
CA LEU A 17 -12.04 1.07 -4.90
C LEU A 17 -12.01 1.02 -6.43
N ASN A 18 -11.82 -0.16 -7.00
CA ASN A 18 -11.92 -0.32 -8.44
C ASN A 18 -13.39 -0.38 -8.88
N PRO A 19 -13.71 -0.24 -10.18
CA PRO A 19 -15.09 -0.31 -10.67
C PRO A 19 -15.82 -1.62 -10.37
N LYS A 20 -15.08 -2.69 -10.02
CA LYS A 20 -15.63 -3.99 -9.63
C LYS A 20 -15.82 -4.12 -8.11
N GLY A 21 -15.58 -3.07 -7.33
CA GLY A 21 -15.75 -3.03 -5.87
C GLY A 21 -14.57 -3.56 -5.05
N TYR A 22 -13.46 -3.94 -5.67
CA TYR A 22 -12.28 -4.43 -4.94
C TYR A 22 -11.45 -3.27 -4.40
N ARG A 23 -10.97 -3.42 -3.17
CA ARG A 23 -10.00 -2.51 -2.56
C ARG A 23 -8.61 -2.78 -3.15
N TYR A 24 -7.95 -1.74 -3.63
CA TYR A 24 -6.60 -1.84 -4.18
C TYR A 24 -5.77 -0.59 -3.86
N LEU A 25 -4.46 -0.67 -4.05
CA LEU A 25 -3.57 0.48 -4.04
C LEU A 25 -2.32 0.22 -4.89
N ARG A 26 -1.59 1.28 -5.21
CA ARG A 26 -0.23 1.23 -5.75
C ARG A 26 0.77 1.59 -4.66
N THR A 27 1.98 1.02 -4.73
CA THR A 27 3.07 1.36 -3.81
C THR A 27 3.40 2.85 -3.82
N ASP A 28 3.39 3.48 -5.00
CA ASP A 28 3.65 4.93 -5.11
C ASP A 28 2.57 5.77 -4.42
N SER A 29 1.29 5.36 -4.52
CA SER A 29 0.19 6.04 -3.80
C SER A 29 0.39 5.96 -2.29
N PHE A 30 0.85 4.82 -1.78
CA PHE A 30 1.18 4.68 -0.36
C PHE A 30 2.36 5.57 0.06
N ILE A 31 3.42 5.62 -0.74
CA ILE A 31 4.58 6.51 -0.49
C ILE A 31 4.18 7.98 -0.53
N GLU A 32 3.28 8.37 -1.43
CA GLU A 32 2.73 9.73 -1.46
C GLU A 32 2.00 10.08 -0.15
N LYS A 33 1.15 9.19 0.36
CA LYS A 33 0.49 9.42 1.66
C LYS A 33 1.50 9.46 2.80
N LEU A 34 2.52 8.60 2.81
CA LEU A 34 3.59 8.59 3.81
C LEU A 34 4.36 9.92 3.87
N ARG A 35 4.65 10.53 2.72
CA ARG A 35 5.32 11.84 2.65
C ARG A 35 4.51 12.94 3.34
N GLY A 36 3.18 12.88 3.29
CA GLY A 36 2.30 13.79 4.04
C GLY A 36 2.46 13.70 5.56
N PHE A 37 2.93 12.56 6.07
CA PHE A 37 3.24 12.33 7.49
C PHE A 37 4.75 12.45 7.81
N ASN A 38 5.55 12.98 6.87
CA ASN A 38 7.01 13.10 6.99
C ASN A 38 7.74 11.75 7.12
N TRP A 39 7.18 10.69 6.51
CA TRP A 39 7.82 9.39 6.32
C TRP A 39 8.36 9.27 4.89
N HIS A 40 9.60 8.80 4.75
CA HIS A 40 10.29 8.69 3.46
C HIS A 40 10.67 7.23 3.20
N PHE A 41 9.73 6.47 2.66
CA PHE A 41 9.97 5.07 2.27
C PHE A 41 10.46 4.97 0.83
N THR A 42 11.36 4.04 0.57
CA THR A 42 11.57 3.54 -0.80
C THR A 42 10.41 2.62 -1.20
N ARG A 43 10.32 2.28 -2.50
CA ARG A 43 9.36 1.27 -2.97
C ARG A 43 9.58 -0.09 -2.30
N ALA A 44 10.83 -0.49 -2.11
CA ALA A 44 11.16 -1.73 -1.42
C ALA A 44 10.68 -1.71 0.04
N ASP A 45 10.91 -0.62 0.78
CA ASP A 45 10.44 -0.48 2.16
C ASP A 45 8.92 -0.51 2.27
N ALA A 46 8.24 0.20 1.38
CA ALA A 46 6.78 0.24 1.32
C ALA A 46 6.20 -1.14 0.99
N ASN A 47 6.78 -1.84 0.01
CA ASN A 47 6.37 -3.20 -0.35
C ASN A 47 6.57 -4.17 0.82
N ALA A 48 7.75 -4.17 1.45
CA ALA A 48 8.05 -5.01 2.60
C ALA A 48 7.11 -4.72 3.79
N TRP A 49 6.75 -3.45 3.99
CA TRP A 49 5.79 -3.07 5.01
C TRP A 49 4.38 -3.64 4.71
N ILE A 50 3.91 -3.53 3.46
CA ILE A 50 2.59 -4.08 3.07
C ILE A 50 2.58 -5.61 3.22
N GLU A 51 3.62 -6.31 2.75
CA GLU A 51 3.75 -7.77 2.88
C GLU A 51 3.65 -8.23 4.34
N ARG A 52 4.36 -7.54 5.23
CA ARG A 52 4.44 -7.91 6.65
C ARG A 52 3.18 -7.56 7.43
N ASN A 53 2.56 -6.42 7.16
CA ASN A 53 1.51 -5.87 8.01
C ASN A 53 0.09 -6.07 7.44
N GLN A 54 -0.04 -6.33 6.13
CA GLN A 54 -1.32 -6.38 5.44
C GLN A 54 -1.49 -7.71 4.67
N PRO A 55 -1.52 -8.87 5.36
CA PRO A 55 -1.59 -10.20 4.71
C PRO A 55 -2.85 -10.40 3.88
N GLY A 56 -3.89 -9.59 4.11
CA GLY A 56 -5.12 -9.58 3.31
C GLY A 56 -4.94 -9.01 1.90
N PHE A 57 -3.88 -8.24 1.63
CA PHE A 57 -3.57 -7.76 0.29
C PHE A 57 -2.64 -8.74 -0.44
N ALA A 58 -2.80 -8.85 -1.76
CA ALA A 58 -1.97 -9.64 -2.64
C ALA A 58 -1.35 -8.74 -3.72
N ASP A 59 -0.08 -8.98 -4.02
CA ASP A 59 0.59 -8.39 -5.15
C ASP A 59 0.09 -9.05 -6.46
N LYS A 60 -0.37 -8.24 -7.41
CA LYS A 60 -0.77 -8.66 -8.76
C LYS A 60 -0.02 -7.89 -9.85
N THR A 61 1.16 -7.39 -9.54
CA THR A 61 2.02 -6.68 -10.48
C THR A 61 2.48 -7.61 -11.59
N THR A 62 2.28 -7.22 -12.85
CA THR A 62 2.63 -8.04 -14.03
C THR A 62 3.81 -7.48 -14.82
N ASP A 63 4.22 -6.23 -14.55
CA ASP A 63 5.24 -5.50 -15.31
C ASP A 63 6.64 -5.60 -14.68
N GLY A 64 6.79 -6.32 -13.56
CA GLY A 64 8.07 -6.45 -12.84
C GLY A 64 8.51 -5.17 -12.12
N SER A 65 7.66 -4.14 -12.04
CA SER A 65 7.96 -2.89 -11.37
C SER A 65 7.86 -3.03 -9.84
N ASP A 66 8.70 -2.28 -9.12
CA ASP A 66 8.54 -2.12 -7.67
C ASP A 66 7.34 -1.24 -7.30
N ASN A 67 6.70 -0.57 -8.27
CA ASN A 67 5.42 0.11 -8.06
C ASN A 67 4.28 -0.91 -8.07
N ARG A 68 4.27 -1.75 -7.04
CA ARG A 68 3.42 -2.93 -6.99
C ARG A 68 1.94 -2.55 -6.94
N TYR A 69 1.13 -3.35 -7.62
CA TYR A 69 -0.32 -3.32 -7.54
C TYR A 69 -0.80 -4.29 -6.46
N TRP A 70 -1.28 -3.73 -5.37
CA TRP A 70 -1.83 -4.47 -4.24
C TRP A 70 -3.34 -4.50 -4.32
N ILE A 71 -3.95 -5.67 -4.20
CA ILE A 71 -5.41 -5.83 -4.19
C ILE A 71 -5.82 -6.70 -3.01
N LEU A 72 -6.90 -6.31 -2.32
CA LEU A 72 -7.48 -7.10 -1.25
C LEU A 72 -7.91 -8.45 -1.81
N ARG A 73 -7.47 -9.53 -1.19
CA ARG A 73 -7.90 -10.89 -1.50
C ARG A 73 -9.40 -10.96 -1.22
N ASN A 74 -10.20 -11.39 -2.19
CA ASN A 74 -11.55 -11.86 -1.87
C ASN A 74 -11.37 -13.09 -0.97
N MET A 75 -11.54 -12.90 0.33
CA MET A 75 -11.78 -14.00 1.24
C MET A 75 -13.20 -14.49 0.90
N GLY A 76 -13.27 -15.59 0.17
CA GLY A 76 -14.51 -16.31 -0.08
C GLY A 76 -15.11 -16.86 1.21
#